data_AF-A0A2D7GZD5-F1
#
_entry.id   AF-A0A2D7GZD5-F1
#
_cell.length_a   1.000
_cell.length_b   1.000
_cell.length_c   1.000
_cell.angle_alpha   90.00
_cell.angle_beta   90.00
_cell.angle_gamma   90.00
#
_symmetry.space_group_name_H-M   'P 1'
#
loop_
_entity.id
_entity.type
_entity.pdbx_description
1 polymer ?
#
loop_
_entity_poly.entity_id
_entity_poly.type
_entity_poly.pdbx_seq_one_letter_code
_entity_poly.pdbx_strand_id
1 'polypeptide(L)'
;MFFPILDVLEAFGACAILKEKPNMFSALIISTFCSASLMSAEARLPIEVIPVKEVAPLDYATLFEDDIERDKNGAPLHFAQPTLVSITPASHGIWERLHDSTMRWSYRLRCENARSMNLGFSKYTMPQSGTLTITSTAGNFQIRPFTSEDNKDHGELWTPIVPSNEVIIEIVVDVDEQKELLHAIELGSINAGYRGFKSNEGRGSSGACNIDVLCSTGDDWWDEIPSVGVYTLSGFWTCTGAMINNTAQDQTPYFLTANHCGLTSSSDSSIVVYWNYQNSYCRTPGSGDSGSNGNGPLSQFTSGSTMRATRSYTDFTLTELSSAPNASWEVTWSGWSRSSSTSGVGAGIHHPSTAEKRISIPDYSSASGEYWNVNWAEGTTEPGSSGSPLYDSNHRIVGQLCCGSAACGNDANDYYGRSLGLSWSGSASSSLSSWLDPTGSNAQYLDTYNPAAAPVGACCIQAAGACLELREAQCISGGGDYQGDATACVSTDCQLSIGACCIEAAQTCVVVSSSNCNVGGGVYQGNDTTCADANCFPPDCASDVNGDGTTDVSDILTLVGAWGTNNADADVNTDGTVNVADLLILIDGWGPC
;
A
#
# COMPACT_ATOMS: atom_id res chain seq x y z
N MET A 1 38.81 -51.91 1.55
CA MET A 1 38.51 -53.25 1.00
C MET A 1 37.40 -53.06 -0.03
N PHE A 2 37.57 -53.53 -1.27
CA PHE A 2 36.60 -53.60 -2.39
C PHE A 2 35.39 -52.62 -2.47
N PHE A 3 35.47 -51.62 -3.37
CA PHE A 3 34.69 -51.44 -4.63
C PHE A 3 33.40 -52.27 -4.90
N PRO A 4 32.50 -51.90 -5.89
CA PRO A 4 32.42 -50.68 -6.76
C PRO A 4 30.99 -50.14 -7.17
N ILE A 5 30.96 -49.08 -8.02
CA ILE A 5 29.98 -48.77 -9.12
C ILE A 5 28.56 -48.30 -8.69
N LEU A 6 27.85 -47.32 -9.32
CA LEU A 6 27.65 -46.78 -10.70
C LEU A 6 27.23 -45.26 -10.59
N ASP A 7 27.31 -44.25 -11.49
CA ASP A 7 27.85 -43.92 -12.85
C ASP A 7 28.33 -42.40 -12.84
N VAL A 8 28.64 -41.53 -13.84
CA VAL A 8 28.33 -41.23 -15.29
C VAL A 8 26.95 -40.52 -15.50
N LEU A 9 26.69 -39.46 -16.31
CA LEU A 9 27.44 -38.62 -17.32
C LEU A 9 27.84 -37.22 -16.76
N GLU A 10 28.92 -36.52 -17.15
CA GLU A 10 29.33 -35.84 -18.42
C GLU A 10 28.50 -34.57 -18.80
N ALA A 11 29.02 -33.48 -19.40
CA ALA A 11 30.33 -33.17 -20.02
C ALA A 11 30.73 -31.68 -19.75
N PHE A 12 31.99 -31.34 -19.40
CA PHE A 12 33.11 -30.85 -20.26
C PHE A 12 32.83 -29.65 -21.20
N GLY A 13 33.77 -28.70 -21.38
CA GLY A 13 35.11 -28.63 -20.77
C GLY A 13 35.97 -27.43 -21.24
N ALA A 14 37.14 -27.24 -20.61
CA ALA A 14 38.10 -26.19 -20.94
C ALA A 14 39.22 -26.68 -21.90
N CYS A 15 39.76 -25.78 -22.72
CA CYS A 15 40.74 -26.12 -23.76
C CYS A 15 42.19 -25.84 -23.32
N ALA A 16 43.08 -26.83 -23.49
CA ALA A 16 44.53 -26.68 -23.37
C ALA A 16 45.21 -27.55 -24.44
N ILE A 17 46.20 -27.00 -25.15
CA ILE A 17 46.86 -27.66 -26.30
C ILE A 17 48.37 -27.74 -26.07
N LEU A 18 48.94 -28.92 -26.31
CA LEU A 18 50.38 -29.20 -26.23
C LEU A 18 51.10 -29.01 -27.58
N LYS A 19 52.44 -28.90 -27.52
CA LYS A 19 53.32 -28.75 -28.69
C LYS A 19 53.53 -30.08 -29.40
N GLU A 20 53.59 -30.06 -30.74
CA GLU A 20 54.70 -30.69 -31.48
C GLU A 20 54.84 -30.14 -32.92
N LYS A 21 55.77 -30.68 -33.72
CA LYS A 21 56.23 -30.19 -35.04
C LYS A 21 56.66 -31.40 -35.92
N PRO A 22 56.91 -31.22 -37.24
CA PRO A 22 56.18 -30.45 -38.25
C PRO A 22 55.98 -31.26 -39.57
N ASN A 23 55.15 -30.81 -40.51
CA ASN A 23 55.50 -30.91 -41.95
C ASN A 23 54.62 -30.12 -42.94
N MET A 24 55.31 -29.53 -43.92
CA MET A 24 54.96 -29.22 -45.32
C MET A 24 53.52 -28.83 -45.75
N PHE A 25 53.39 -27.55 -46.15
CA PHE A 25 52.52 -27.00 -47.21
C PHE A 25 51.07 -27.50 -47.36
N SER A 26 50.13 -26.70 -46.83
CA SER A 26 48.95 -26.31 -47.59
C SER A 26 48.53 -24.88 -47.18
N ALA A 27 48.26 -24.01 -48.16
CA ALA A 27 48.00 -22.58 -47.91
C ALA A 27 46.50 -22.33 -47.66
N LEU A 28 46.04 -22.53 -46.43
CA LEU A 28 44.67 -22.21 -46.05
C LEU A 28 44.56 -20.73 -45.66
N ILE A 29 43.69 -19.98 -46.34
CA ILE A 29 43.36 -18.60 -45.97
C ILE A 29 42.50 -18.66 -44.71
N ILE A 30 43.10 -18.37 -43.55
CA ILE A 30 42.34 -18.13 -42.32
C ILE A 30 41.73 -16.73 -42.45
N SER A 31 40.51 -16.68 -42.98
CA SER A 31 39.65 -15.51 -42.82
C SER A 31 39.29 -15.42 -41.34
N THR A 32 39.95 -14.52 -40.61
CA THR A 32 39.62 -14.23 -39.21
C THR A 32 38.24 -13.58 -39.16
N PHE A 33 37.19 -14.40 -39.07
CA PHE A 33 35.86 -13.94 -38.67
C PHE A 33 35.98 -13.45 -37.23
N CYS A 34 36.28 -12.16 -37.09
CA CYS A 34 35.96 -11.42 -35.89
C CYS A 34 34.43 -11.37 -35.84
N SER A 35 33.84 -12.41 -35.25
CA SER A 35 32.44 -12.40 -34.83
C SER A 35 32.31 -11.34 -33.75
N ALA A 36 32.12 -10.09 -34.19
CA ALA A 36 31.53 -9.06 -33.36
C ALA A 36 30.13 -9.57 -33.01
N SER A 37 30.03 -10.25 -31.86
CA SER A 37 28.76 -10.49 -31.21
C SER A 37 28.07 -9.14 -31.13
N LEU A 38 26.91 -9.02 -31.76
CA LEU A 38 26.06 -7.85 -31.61
C LEU A 38 25.79 -7.70 -30.13
N MET A 39 26.44 -6.74 -29.48
CA MET A 39 26.06 -6.34 -28.14
C MET A 39 24.63 -5.84 -28.26
N SER A 40 23.71 -6.39 -27.47
CA SER A 40 22.35 -5.83 -27.47
C SER A 40 22.46 -4.36 -27.12
N ALA A 41 21.69 -3.52 -27.81
CA ALA A 41 21.59 -2.09 -27.52
C ALA A 41 20.96 -1.81 -26.13
N GLU A 42 20.49 -2.86 -25.45
CA GLU A 42 20.07 -2.85 -24.05
C GLU A 42 21.24 -2.96 -23.07
N ALA A 43 22.39 -3.51 -23.51
CA ALA A 43 23.53 -3.78 -22.64
C ALA A 43 24.03 -2.50 -21.96
N ARG A 44 24.33 -2.60 -20.65
CA ARG A 44 25.03 -1.54 -19.91
C ARG A 44 26.51 -1.54 -20.29
N LEU A 45 27.13 -0.37 -20.25
CA LEU A 45 28.59 -0.24 -20.29
C LEU A 45 29.24 -1.12 -19.20
N PRO A 46 30.42 -1.72 -19.46
CA PRO A 46 31.24 -2.32 -18.42
C PRO A 46 31.43 -1.32 -17.27
N ILE A 47 31.22 -1.77 -16.04
CA ILE A 47 31.17 -0.87 -14.88
C ILE A 47 32.49 -0.10 -14.69
N GLU A 48 33.60 -0.68 -15.14
CA GLU A 48 34.95 -0.12 -15.13
C GLU A 48 35.16 1.07 -16.07
N VAL A 49 34.33 1.23 -17.12
CA VAL A 49 34.42 2.39 -18.04
C VAL A 49 33.46 3.53 -17.69
N ILE A 50 32.49 3.29 -16.81
CA ILE A 50 31.62 4.34 -16.28
C ILE A 50 32.41 5.16 -15.26
N PRO A 51 32.61 6.49 -15.47
CA PRO A 51 33.37 7.31 -14.53
C PRO A 51 32.71 7.35 -13.15
N VAL A 52 33.52 7.43 -12.08
CA VAL A 52 33.05 7.39 -10.68
C VAL A 52 33.41 8.66 -9.90
N LYS A 53 32.46 9.15 -9.10
CA LYS A 53 32.70 10.11 -8.02
C LYS A 53 32.93 9.35 -6.72
N GLU A 54 34.17 9.37 -6.25
CA GLU A 54 34.47 9.01 -4.86
C GLU A 54 34.03 10.15 -3.91
N VAL A 55 33.29 9.77 -2.89
CA VAL A 55 33.00 10.54 -1.68
C VAL A 55 33.90 10.01 -0.55
N ALA A 56 34.35 10.90 0.34
CA ALA A 56 35.21 10.49 1.46
C ALA A 56 34.50 9.45 2.35
N PRO A 57 35.21 8.44 2.89
CA PRO A 57 34.66 7.55 3.90
C PRO A 57 34.19 8.33 5.13
N LEU A 58 33.09 7.86 5.72
CA LEU A 58 32.46 8.44 6.90
C LEU A 58 33.31 8.20 8.15
N ASP A 59 33.55 9.25 8.93
CA ASP A 59 34.09 9.12 10.29
C ASP A 59 32.95 8.78 11.26
N TYR A 60 32.71 7.48 11.40
CA TYR A 60 31.73 6.94 12.33
C TYR A 60 31.99 7.34 13.81
N ALA A 61 33.23 7.60 14.22
CA ALA A 61 33.52 7.99 15.60
C ALA A 61 33.01 9.41 15.87
N THR A 62 33.43 10.37 15.03
CA THR A 62 32.98 11.76 15.13
C THR A 62 31.45 11.86 14.97
N LEU A 63 30.87 11.18 13.98
CA LEU A 63 29.40 11.17 13.77
C LEU A 63 28.62 10.62 14.98
N PHE A 64 29.18 9.66 15.73
CA PHE A 64 28.52 9.12 16.93
C PHE A 64 28.65 10.04 18.15
N GLU A 65 29.74 10.82 18.27
CA GLU A 65 29.87 11.84 19.30
C GLU A 65 28.94 13.04 19.02
N ASP A 66 28.86 13.47 17.75
CA ASP A 66 27.91 14.49 17.30
C ASP A 66 26.44 14.04 17.52
N ASP A 67 26.07 12.80 17.14
CA ASP A 67 24.73 12.24 17.38
C ASP A 67 24.33 12.35 18.86
N ILE A 68 25.24 12.03 19.80
CA ILE A 68 24.96 12.08 21.24
C ILE A 68 24.68 13.51 21.73
N GLU A 69 25.38 14.53 21.22
CA GLU A 69 25.08 15.92 21.56
C GLU A 69 23.82 16.43 20.84
N ARG A 70 23.53 15.96 19.62
CA ARG A 70 22.30 16.29 18.90
C ARG A 70 21.05 15.77 19.62
N ASP A 71 21.06 14.49 19.98
CA ASP A 71 19.93 13.81 20.59
C ASP A 71 19.62 14.44 21.98
N LYS A 72 20.65 14.84 22.76
CA LYS A 72 20.50 15.63 24.01
C LYS A 72 19.84 17.00 23.83
N ASN A 73 20.03 17.64 22.68
CA ASN A 73 19.49 18.95 22.37
C ASN A 73 18.10 18.89 21.68
N GLY A 74 17.51 17.70 21.55
CA GLY A 74 16.23 17.51 20.85
C GLY A 74 16.31 17.83 19.36
N ALA A 75 17.49 17.73 18.76
CA ALA A 75 17.68 18.05 17.35
C ALA A 75 17.23 16.88 16.45
N PRO A 76 16.83 17.13 15.18
CA PRO A 76 16.33 16.08 14.28
C PRO A 76 17.34 14.96 14.06
N LEU A 77 16.84 13.74 13.86
CA LEU A 77 17.69 12.55 13.68
C LEU A 77 18.57 12.71 12.44
N HIS A 78 19.87 12.51 12.60
CA HIS A 78 20.87 12.59 11.53
C HIS A 78 21.14 11.19 10.99
N PHE A 79 20.79 10.89 9.74
CA PHE A 79 20.91 9.52 9.22
C PHE A 79 22.00 9.36 8.15
N ALA A 80 22.43 10.45 7.52
CA ALA A 80 23.43 10.48 6.46
C ALA A 80 24.34 11.71 6.56
N GLN A 81 25.54 11.64 5.99
CA GLN A 81 26.42 12.79 5.84
C GLN A 81 26.29 13.36 4.41
N PRO A 82 25.88 14.63 4.23
CA PRO A 82 25.85 15.27 2.91
C PRO A 82 27.27 15.61 2.42
N THR A 83 27.48 15.44 1.11
CA THR A 83 28.65 15.92 0.36
C THR A 83 28.19 16.76 -0.82
N LEU A 84 28.40 18.07 -0.73
CA LEU A 84 28.03 19.03 -1.78
C LEU A 84 28.92 18.86 -3.02
N VAL A 85 28.29 18.95 -4.19
CA VAL A 85 28.88 18.72 -5.52
C VAL A 85 28.25 19.64 -6.56
N SER A 86 28.83 19.67 -7.76
CA SER A 86 28.20 20.23 -8.97
C SER A 86 28.55 19.28 -10.11
N ILE A 87 27.63 18.37 -10.41
CA ILE A 87 27.80 17.28 -11.39
C ILE A 87 26.68 17.39 -12.42
N THR A 88 27.04 17.58 -13.70
CA THR A 88 26.09 17.74 -14.81
C THR A 88 26.44 16.83 -15.99
N PRO A 89 25.48 16.44 -16.84
CA PRO A 89 25.75 15.66 -18.05
C PRO A 89 26.62 16.37 -19.11
N ALA A 90 26.88 17.68 -18.97
CA ALA A 90 27.85 18.41 -19.78
C ALA A 90 29.31 18.26 -19.33
N SER A 91 29.54 17.87 -18.07
CA SER A 91 30.85 18.01 -17.40
C SER A 91 31.39 16.72 -16.78
N HIS A 92 30.49 15.76 -16.50
CA HIS A 92 30.77 14.50 -15.82
C HIS A 92 30.11 13.32 -16.55
N GLY A 93 30.39 12.10 -16.10
CA GLY A 93 29.86 10.87 -16.70
C GLY A 93 30.39 10.58 -18.10
N ILE A 94 29.75 9.62 -18.76
CA ILE A 94 30.02 9.21 -20.14
C ILE A 94 28.71 9.15 -20.91
N TRP A 95 28.72 9.64 -22.16
CA TRP A 95 27.61 9.51 -23.09
C TRP A 95 27.91 8.38 -24.09
N GLU A 96 26.97 7.45 -24.24
CA GLU A 96 26.94 6.44 -25.29
C GLU A 96 25.68 6.59 -26.16
N ARG A 97 25.70 5.96 -27.34
CA ARG A 97 24.55 5.84 -28.24
C ARG A 97 24.07 4.39 -28.20
N LEU A 98 22.82 4.18 -27.80
CA LEU A 98 22.21 2.85 -27.76
C LEU A 98 21.69 2.45 -29.15
N HIS A 99 20.96 3.37 -29.77
CA HIS A 99 20.29 3.20 -31.06
C HIS A 99 20.47 4.48 -31.90
N ASP A 100 20.10 4.47 -33.18
CA ASP A 100 20.24 5.64 -34.06
C ASP A 100 19.53 6.91 -33.53
N SER A 101 18.43 6.75 -32.79
CA SER A 101 17.65 7.82 -32.18
C SER A 101 18.02 8.17 -30.74
N THR A 102 18.73 7.32 -29.99
CA THR A 102 18.66 7.34 -28.51
C THR A 102 20.03 7.25 -27.85
N MET A 103 20.27 8.14 -26.89
CA MET A 103 21.51 8.33 -26.13
C MET A 103 21.32 7.88 -24.68
N ARG A 104 22.39 7.35 -24.04
CA ARG A 104 22.46 7.12 -22.58
C ARG A 104 23.62 7.91 -22.00
N TRP A 105 23.40 8.59 -20.88
CA TRP A 105 24.43 9.11 -20.00
C TRP A 105 24.54 8.22 -18.77
N SER A 106 25.75 7.82 -18.37
CA SER A 106 25.97 7.02 -17.14
C SER A 106 27.06 7.63 -16.25
N TYR A 107 26.85 7.61 -14.93
CA TYR A 107 27.85 8.03 -13.94
C TYR A 107 27.70 7.25 -12.62
N ARG A 108 28.82 6.88 -12.00
CA ARG A 108 28.87 6.17 -10.70
C ARG A 108 29.13 7.14 -9.55
N LEU A 109 28.55 6.88 -8.39
CA LEU A 109 28.83 7.57 -7.14
C LEU A 109 29.10 6.53 -6.04
N ARG A 110 30.17 6.71 -5.26
CA ARG A 110 30.58 5.76 -4.22
C ARG A 110 31.00 6.44 -2.92
N CYS A 111 30.63 5.86 -1.78
CA CYS A 111 31.23 6.15 -0.48
C CYS A 111 31.53 4.81 0.21
N GLU A 112 32.81 4.42 0.32
CA GLU A 112 33.24 3.04 0.59
C GLU A 112 32.54 2.38 1.80
N ASN A 113 32.37 3.12 2.89
CA ASN A 113 31.79 2.63 4.15
C ASN A 113 30.38 3.18 4.46
N ALA A 114 29.69 3.77 3.48
CA ALA A 114 28.28 4.11 3.62
C ALA A 114 27.41 2.84 3.73
N ARG A 115 26.28 2.95 4.42
CA ARG A 115 25.27 1.88 4.54
C ARG A 115 24.16 2.02 3.50
N SER A 116 23.93 3.25 3.07
CA SER A 116 22.94 3.61 2.07
C SER A 116 23.33 4.93 1.38
N MET A 117 22.67 5.28 0.28
CA MET A 117 22.88 6.54 -0.44
C MET A 117 21.54 7.15 -0.87
N ASN A 118 21.42 8.47 -0.79
CA ASN A 118 20.38 9.24 -1.48
C ASN A 118 20.98 10.50 -2.12
N LEU A 119 20.28 11.10 -3.07
CA LEU A 119 20.79 12.17 -3.93
C LEU A 119 19.84 13.38 -3.92
N GLY A 120 20.44 14.58 -3.94
CA GLY A 120 19.73 15.84 -4.16
C GLY A 120 20.18 16.51 -5.45
N PHE A 121 19.28 16.63 -6.42
CA PHE A 121 19.49 17.36 -7.66
C PHE A 121 19.02 18.81 -7.47
N SER A 122 19.97 19.74 -7.44
CA SER A 122 19.72 21.19 -7.33
C SER A 122 19.24 21.81 -8.64
N LYS A 123 19.31 21.06 -9.75
CA LYS A 123 18.49 21.26 -10.95
C LYS A 123 17.97 19.92 -11.45
N TYR A 124 16.65 19.84 -11.67
CA TYR A 124 16.01 18.76 -12.39
C TYR A 124 14.95 19.31 -13.33
N THR A 125 15.15 19.10 -14.64
CA THR A 125 14.10 19.21 -15.65
C THR A 125 14.38 18.19 -16.74
N MET A 126 13.49 17.21 -16.86
CA MET A 126 13.56 16.10 -17.81
C MET A 126 12.68 16.40 -19.04
N PRO A 127 13.18 16.24 -20.27
CA PRO A 127 12.39 16.40 -21.50
C PRO A 127 11.50 15.17 -21.73
N GLN A 128 10.65 15.15 -22.77
CA GLN A 128 9.56 14.17 -22.85
C GLN A 128 10.04 12.74 -23.15
N SER A 129 11.12 12.55 -23.92
CA SER A 129 11.77 11.23 -24.08
C SER A 129 12.64 10.83 -22.88
N GLY A 130 12.90 11.78 -21.98
CA GLY A 130 13.89 11.67 -20.92
C GLY A 130 13.46 10.74 -19.78
N THR A 131 14.38 9.88 -19.35
CA THR A 131 14.18 8.99 -18.20
C THR A 131 15.48 8.84 -17.41
N LEU A 132 15.46 9.24 -16.14
CA LEU A 132 16.56 9.04 -15.18
C LEU A 132 16.28 7.81 -14.32
N THR A 133 17.27 6.92 -14.17
CA THR A 133 17.23 5.76 -13.28
C THR A 133 18.41 5.79 -12.31
N ILE A 134 18.20 5.24 -11.12
CA ILE A 134 19.25 5.08 -10.10
C ILE A 134 19.23 3.63 -9.65
N THR A 135 20.35 2.94 -9.87
CA THR A 135 20.51 1.51 -9.57
C THR A 135 21.71 1.30 -8.66
N SER A 136 21.58 0.41 -7.68
CA SER A 136 22.72 -0.16 -6.96
C SER A 136 23.70 -0.86 -7.92
N THR A 137 25.01 -0.80 -7.68
CA THR A 137 25.99 -1.49 -8.56
C THR A 137 25.86 -3.02 -8.54
N ALA A 138 25.30 -3.59 -7.47
CA ALA A 138 24.95 -5.00 -7.38
C ALA A 138 23.68 -5.40 -8.15
N GLY A 139 22.92 -4.43 -8.70
CA GLY A 139 21.70 -4.67 -9.49
C GLY A 139 20.51 -5.22 -8.70
N ASN A 140 20.62 -5.34 -7.37
CA ASN A 140 19.59 -5.91 -6.49
C ASN A 140 18.55 -4.88 -5.99
N PHE A 141 18.83 -3.58 -6.17
CA PHE A 141 17.92 -2.48 -5.88
C PHE A 141 17.97 -1.41 -6.97
N GLN A 142 16.79 -0.92 -7.37
CA GLN A 142 16.60 0.18 -8.32
C GLN A 142 15.44 1.05 -7.82
N ILE A 143 15.61 2.38 -7.83
CA ILE A 143 14.50 3.31 -7.66
C ILE A 143 13.67 3.31 -8.94
N ARG A 144 12.33 3.52 -8.85
CA ARG A 144 11.52 3.74 -10.06
C ARG A 144 12.16 4.79 -10.97
N PRO A 145 11.96 4.72 -12.29
CA PRO A 145 12.44 5.77 -13.17
C PRO A 145 11.79 7.12 -12.80
N PHE A 146 12.55 8.20 -12.99
CA PHE A 146 12.09 9.57 -12.92
C PHE A 146 11.96 10.12 -14.35
N THR A 147 10.86 10.79 -14.64
CA THR A 147 10.49 11.23 -16.02
C THR A 147 10.23 12.74 -16.04
N SER A 148 9.65 13.26 -17.14
CA SER A 148 9.10 14.61 -17.19
C SER A 148 7.92 14.84 -16.23
N GLU A 149 7.27 13.78 -15.72
CA GLU A 149 6.18 13.86 -14.73
C GLU A 149 6.71 14.19 -13.32
N ASP A 150 8.01 14.00 -13.08
CA ASP A 150 8.70 14.38 -11.84
C ASP A 150 9.21 15.83 -11.86
N ASN A 151 9.03 16.57 -12.97
CA ASN A 151 9.37 17.99 -13.03
C ASN A 151 8.45 18.78 -12.07
N LYS A 152 9.04 19.49 -11.11
CA LYS A 152 8.33 20.36 -10.15
C LYS A 152 8.70 21.83 -10.36
N ASP A 153 7.80 22.75 -10.03
CA ASP A 153 7.99 24.21 -10.20
C ASP A 153 9.22 24.77 -9.47
N HIS A 154 9.66 24.13 -8.39
CA HIS A 154 10.88 24.50 -7.65
C HIS A 154 12.18 24.03 -8.34
N GLY A 155 12.10 23.20 -9.38
CA GLY A 155 13.24 22.81 -10.22
C GLY A 155 14.25 21.87 -9.56
N GLU A 156 13.91 21.20 -8.46
CA GLU A 156 14.77 20.23 -7.77
C GLU A 156 14.16 18.82 -7.83
N LEU A 157 15.01 17.80 -7.69
CA LEU A 157 14.57 16.42 -7.42
C LEU A 157 15.37 15.83 -6.26
N TRP A 158 14.68 15.28 -5.27
CA TRP A 158 15.28 14.56 -4.16
C TRP A 158 14.83 13.09 -4.20
N THR A 159 15.75 12.18 -3.91
CA THR A 159 15.53 10.75 -4.20
C THR A 159 15.37 9.92 -2.94
N PRO A 160 14.58 8.83 -2.98
CA PRO A 160 14.52 7.88 -1.89
C PRO A 160 15.85 7.13 -1.76
N ILE A 161 16.04 6.49 -0.62
CA ILE A 161 17.29 5.82 -0.27
C ILE A 161 17.50 4.54 -1.08
N VAL A 162 18.71 4.39 -1.63
CA VAL A 162 19.27 3.12 -2.10
C VAL A 162 20.04 2.46 -0.95
N PRO A 163 19.71 1.23 -0.53
CA PRO A 163 20.46 0.47 0.48
C PRO A 163 21.74 -0.13 -0.13
N SER A 164 22.68 0.75 -0.53
CA SER A 164 23.98 0.40 -1.08
C SER A 164 25.01 1.49 -0.78
N ASN A 165 26.29 1.14 -0.80
CA ASN A 165 27.43 2.07 -0.69
C ASN A 165 27.90 2.63 -2.04
N GLU A 166 27.31 2.15 -3.15
CA GLU A 166 27.60 2.60 -4.51
C GLU A 166 26.37 2.55 -5.43
N VAL A 167 26.17 3.61 -6.21
CA VAL A 167 25.05 3.75 -7.16
C VAL A 167 25.52 4.16 -8.56
N ILE A 168 24.79 3.71 -9.57
CA ILE A 168 24.86 4.19 -10.95
C ILE A 168 23.63 5.07 -11.20
N ILE A 169 23.86 6.30 -11.66
CA ILE A 169 22.83 7.12 -12.31
C ILE A 169 22.92 6.87 -13.80
N GLU A 170 21.79 6.59 -14.45
CA GLU A 170 21.70 6.50 -15.91
C GLU A 170 20.54 7.36 -16.41
N ILE A 171 20.79 8.22 -17.40
CA ILE A 171 19.75 9.02 -18.07
C ILE A 171 19.67 8.56 -19.52
N VAL A 172 18.50 8.11 -19.95
CA VAL A 172 18.20 7.76 -21.35
C VAL A 172 17.33 8.88 -21.95
N VAL A 173 17.62 9.26 -23.19
CA VAL A 173 16.96 10.37 -23.90
C VAL A 173 17.11 10.20 -25.42
N ASP A 174 16.19 10.76 -26.21
CA ASP A 174 16.41 10.89 -27.64
C ASP A 174 17.46 11.94 -28.00
N VAL A 175 18.16 11.69 -29.10
CA VAL A 175 19.38 12.37 -29.54
C VAL A 175 19.21 13.87 -29.77
N ASP A 176 18.01 14.30 -30.17
CA ASP A 176 17.71 15.70 -30.43
C ASP A 176 17.44 16.49 -29.14
N GLU A 177 16.81 15.86 -28.13
CA GLU A 177 16.58 16.43 -26.79
C GLU A 177 17.84 16.38 -25.89
N GLN A 178 18.86 15.58 -26.24
CA GLN A 178 20.10 15.40 -25.47
C GLN A 178 20.75 16.72 -24.99
N LYS A 179 20.67 17.77 -25.79
CA LYS A 179 21.29 19.09 -25.51
C LYS A 179 20.63 19.84 -24.35
N GLU A 180 19.37 19.56 -24.06
CA GLU A 180 18.60 20.24 -23.02
C GLU A 180 19.05 19.77 -21.63
N LEU A 181 19.23 18.46 -21.47
CA LEU A 181 19.72 17.81 -20.25
C LEU A 181 21.11 18.27 -19.78
N LEU A 182 21.96 18.74 -20.69
CA LEU A 182 23.35 19.14 -20.41
C LEU A 182 23.47 20.18 -19.27
N HIS A 183 22.46 21.05 -19.13
CA HIS A 183 22.38 22.07 -18.07
C HIS A 183 21.07 22.04 -17.28
N ALA A 184 20.06 21.28 -17.71
CA ALA A 184 18.81 21.08 -16.98
C ALA A 184 18.93 20.08 -15.80
N ILE A 185 19.96 19.22 -15.80
CA ILE A 185 20.25 18.30 -14.69
C ILE A 185 21.56 18.72 -13.99
N GLU A 186 21.47 18.99 -12.69
CA GLU A 186 22.61 19.21 -11.81
C GLU A 186 22.41 18.45 -10.49
N LEU A 187 23.28 17.47 -10.24
CA LEU A 187 23.40 16.82 -8.94
C LEU A 187 24.17 17.75 -8.01
N GLY A 188 23.53 18.17 -6.91
CA GLY A 188 24.04 19.15 -5.95
C GLY A 188 24.49 18.56 -4.61
N SER A 189 23.94 17.43 -4.18
CA SER A 189 24.38 16.70 -2.98
C SER A 189 24.36 15.19 -3.14
N ILE A 190 25.39 14.54 -2.62
CA ILE A 190 25.48 13.09 -2.45
C ILE A 190 25.45 12.81 -0.96
N ASN A 191 24.44 12.09 -0.47
CA ASN A 191 24.19 11.91 0.96
C ASN A 191 24.44 10.46 1.34
N ALA A 192 25.48 10.23 2.16
CA ALA A 192 25.99 8.91 2.51
C ALA A 192 25.47 8.47 3.89
N GLY A 193 24.57 7.49 3.91
CA GLY A 193 23.87 6.99 5.09
C GLY A 193 24.74 6.17 6.05
N TYR A 194 24.51 6.33 7.36
CA TYR A 194 25.22 5.62 8.43
C TYR A 194 24.32 5.09 9.56
N ARG A 195 23.07 5.57 9.69
CA ARG A 195 22.01 4.98 10.55
C ARG A 195 20.63 5.06 9.86
N GLY A 196 19.61 4.45 10.46
CA GLY A 196 18.23 4.37 9.94
C GLY A 196 18.04 3.35 8.79
N PHE A 197 16.82 3.28 8.26
CA PHE A 197 16.46 2.67 6.97
C PHE A 197 17.11 1.30 6.67
N LYS A 198 17.02 0.37 7.63
CA LYS A 198 17.68 -0.95 7.65
C LYS A 198 19.21 -0.87 7.57
N SER A 199 19.85 -0.97 8.73
CA SER A 199 21.32 -0.98 8.82
C SER A 199 21.80 -2.12 9.73
N ASN A 200 22.89 -2.78 9.34
CA ASN A 200 23.48 -3.86 10.13
C ASN A 200 23.92 -3.33 11.53
N GLU A 201 24.08 -4.21 12.51
CA GLU A 201 24.53 -3.84 13.88
C GLU A 201 23.53 -2.97 14.68
N GLY A 202 22.23 -3.01 14.37
CA GLY A 202 21.18 -2.47 15.25
C GLY A 202 21.09 -0.93 15.31
N ARG A 203 21.63 -0.23 14.30
CA ARG A 203 21.43 1.23 14.12
C ARG A 203 20.38 1.57 13.05
N GLY A 204 19.56 0.61 12.64
CA GLY A 204 18.44 0.78 11.70
C GLY A 204 17.14 0.13 12.17
N SER A 205 17.06 -0.18 13.46
CA SER A 205 15.91 -0.73 14.16
C SER A 205 15.59 0.10 15.41
N SER A 206 14.33 0.09 15.82
CA SER A 206 13.86 0.68 17.07
C SER A 206 13.95 -0.29 18.24
N GLY A 207 13.82 0.22 19.47
CA GLY A 207 13.82 -0.57 20.68
C GLY A 207 12.69 -1.61 20.73
N ALA A 208 12.97 -2.75 21.37
CA ALA A 208 12.11 -3.93 21.32
C ALA A 208 10.70 -3.74 21.90
N CYS A 209 10.48 -2.78 22.80
CA CYS A 209 9.18 -2.52 23.43
C CYS A 209 8.15 -1.89 22.48
N ASN A 210 8.59 -1.30 21.36
CA ASN A 210 7.70 -0.75 20.35
C ASN A 210 6.84 -1.86 19.71
N ILE A 211 5.61 -1.52 19.31
CA ILE A 211 4.61 -2.44 18.78
C ILE A 211 4.46 -2.18 17.27
N ASP A 212 4.65 -3.20 16.42
CA ASP A 212 4.40 -3.05 14.98
C ASP A 212 2.90 -2.76 14.73
N VAL A 213 2.59 -1.89 13.76
CA VAL A 213 1.19 -1.56 13.39
C VAL A 213 0.38 -2.77 12.86
N LEU A 214 1.02 -3.90 12.58
CA LEU A 214 0.35 -5.18 12.22
C LEU A 214 0.06 -6.09 13.43
N CYS A 215 0.35 -5.64 14.65
CA CYS A 215 -0.14 -6.29 15.88
C CYS A 215 -1.57 -5.84 16.17
N SER A 216 -2.33 -6.64 16.93
CA SER A 216 -3.75 -6.38 17.19
C SER A 216 -4.06 -5.06 17.89
N THR A 217 -3.07 -4.44 18.54
CA THR A 217 -3.13 -3.05 19.04
C THR A 217 -3.47 -2.02 17.93
N GLY A 218 -3.17 -2.34 16.66
CA GLY A 218 -3.49 -1.53 15.49
C GLY A 218 -4.76 -1.91 14.74
N ASP A 219 -5.51 -2.96 15.15
CA ASP A 219 -6.66 -3.48 14.38
C ASP A 219 -7.79 -2.44 14.23
N ASP A 220 -7.99 -1.56 15.22
CA ASP A 220 -8.97 -0.48 15.16
C ASP A 220 -8.48 0.74 14.33
N TRP A 221 -7.18 0.84 14.04
CA TRP A 221 -6.52 2.06 13.55
C TRP A 221 -6.23 2.05 12.04
N TRP A 222 -6.83 1.14 11.27
CA TRP A 222 -6.48 0.93 9.85
C TRP A 222 -6.85 2.09 8.90
N ASP A 223 -7.72 3.02 9.30
CA ASP A 223 -7.94 4.26 8.55
C ASP A 223 -6.85 5.32 8.85
N GLU A 224 -6.24 5.32 10.05
CA GLU A 224 -5.18 6.27 10.44
C GLU A 224 -3.77 5.79 10.08
N ILE A 225 -3.50 4.49 10.20
CA ILE A 225 -2.17 3.90 9.94
C ILE A 225 -1.60 4.30 8.56
N PRO A 226 -2.36 4.33 7.45
CA PRO A 226 -1.81 4.67 6.13
C PRO A 226 -1.39 6.14 5.99
N SER A 227 -2.01 7.08 6.72
CA SER A 227 -1.72 8.52 6.63
C SER A 227 -0.31 8.89 7.12
N VAL A 228 0.25 8.06 8.00
CA VAL A 228 1.55 8.29 8.64
C VAL A 228 2.69 7.86 7.73
N GLY A 229 3.71 8.71 7.61
CA GLY A 229 4.94 8.39 6.87
C GLY A 229 6.19 8.92 7.57
N VAL A 230 7.26 8.14 7.55
CA VAL A 230 8.61 8.65 7.80
C VAL A 230 9.06 9.46 6.60
N TYR A 231 9.89 10.47 6.80
CA TYR A 231 10.49 11.22 5.69
C TYR A 231 11.97 11.50 5.91
N THR A 232 12.66 11.74 4.80
CA THR A 232 13.98 12.37 4.77
C THR A 232 13.85 13.81 4.31
N LEU A 233 14.63 14.71 4.88
CA LEU A 233 14.68 16.13 4.53
C LEU A 233 16.12 16.55 4.25
N SER A 234 16.32 17.25 3.14
CA SER A 234 17.63 17.64 2.61
C SER A 234 18.60 16.48 2.41
N GLY A 235 18.09 15.24 2.42
CA GLY A 235 18.85 14.00 2.28
C GLY A 235 19.64 13.53 3.51
N PHE A 236 19.57 14.23 4.66
CA PHE A 236 20.31 13.84 5.88
C PHE A 236 19.54 13.98 7.20
N TRP A 237 18.49 14.81 7.27
CA TRP A 237 17.56 14.81 8.40
C TRP A 237 16.43 13.81 8.17
N THR A 238 15.85 13.29 9.26
CA THR A 238 14.65 12.44 9.20
C THR A 238 13.77 12.64 10.43
N CYS A 239 12.45 12.59 10.19
CA CYS A 239 11.37 12.74 11.14
C CYS A 239 10.15 11.94 10.62
N THR A 240 9.07 11.91 11.41
CA THR A 240 7.75 11.40 11.02
C THR A 240 6.78 12.55 10.73
N GLY A 241 5.75 12.30 9.93
CA GLY A 241 4.56 13.16 9.86
C GLY A 241 3.33 12.37 9.43
N ALA A 242 2.20 13.06 9.25
CA ALA A 242 0.95 12.46 8.79
C ALA A 242 0.20 13.34 7.80
N MET A 243 -0.42 12.71 6.79
CA MET A 243 -1.38 13.34 5.90
C MET A 243 -2.63 13.77 6.68
N ILE A 244 -3.10 14.99 6.50
CA ILE A 244 -4.17 15.59 7.33
C ILE A 244 -5.32 16.14 6.49
N ASN A 245 -6.55 15.79 6.86
CA ASN A 245 -7.77 16.14 6.15
C ASN A 245 -8.11 17.65 6.24
N ASN A 246 -8.94 18.15 5.32
CA ASN A 246 -9.46 19.52 5.35
C ASN A 246 -10.97 19.55 5.07
N THR A 247 -11.67 20.64 5.42
CA THR A 247 -13.15 20.67 5.35
C THR A 247 -13.75 20.68 3.94
N ALA A 248 -12.95 20.71 2.87
CA ALA A 248 -13.40 20.44 1.51
C ALA A 248 -13.28 18.95 1.11
N GLN A 249 -12.55 18.13 1.89
CA GLN A 249 -12.26 16.71 1.62
C GLN A 249 -11.70 16.45 0.20
N ASP A 250 -10.90 17.41 -0.29
CA ASP A 250 -10.47 17.52 -1.69
C ASP A 250 -9.17 16.77 -2.03
N GLN A 251 -8.65 15.96 -1.10
CA GLN A 251 -7.38 15.24 -1.21
C GLN A 251 -6.14 16.16 -1.41
N THR A 252 -6.23 17.46 -1.09
CA THR A 252 -5.04 18.33 -1.06
C THR A 252 -3.98 17.70 -0.13
N PRO A 253 -2.74 17.48 -0.58
CA PRO A 253 -1.78 16.64 0.12
C PRO A 253 -1.05 17.39 1.24
N TYR A 254 -1.82 17.91 2.20
CA TYR A 254 -1.30 18.51 3.42
C TYR A 254 -0.69 17.44 4.32
N PHE A 255 0.53 17.69 4.78
CA PHE A 255 1.31 16.82 5.64
C PHE A 255 1.76 17.60 6.88
N LEU A 256 1.34 17.14 8.06
CA LEU A 256 1.68 17.72 9.36
C LEU A 256 2.94 17.06 9.92
N THR A 257 3.88 17.88 10.40
CA THR A 257 5.10 17.47 11.10
C THR A 257 5.49 18.55 12.13
N ALA A 258 6.63 18.40 12.81
CA ALA A 258 7.14 19.34 13.80
C ALA A 258 7.95 20.51 13.20
N ASN A 259 8.06 21.62 13.93
CA ASN A 259 8.87 22.78 13.51
C ASN A 259 10.38 22.52 13.71
N HIS A 260 10.78 21.88 14.82
CA HIS A 260 12.18 21.54 15.09
C HIS A 260 12.79 20.61 14.03
N CYS A 261 11.97 19.82 13.31
CA CYS A 261 12.37 18.97 12.17
C CYS A 261 12.98 19.74 10.98
N GLY A 262 13.02 21.08 11.00
CA GLY A 262 13.82 21.88 10.08
C GLY A 262 13.22 22.07 8.67
N LEU A 263 11.94 21.72 8.49
CA LEU A 263 11.20 21.99 7.26
C LEU A 263 10.86 23.49 7.20
N THR A 264 11.43 24.18 6.22
CA THR A 264 11.30 25.62 5.96
C THR A 264 11.02 25.87 4.48
N SER A 265 10.69 27.12 4.10
CA SER A 265 10.61 27.54 2.69
C SER A 265 11.97 27.62 1.95
N SER A 266 12.95 26.87 2.41
CA SER A 266 14.27 26.67 1.80
C SER A 266 14.77 25.23 1.97
N SER A 267 13.88 24.31 2.35
CA SER A 267 14.13 22.87 2.52
C SER A 267 12.90 22.01 2.22
N ASP A 268 11.70 22.59 2.12
CA ASP A 268 10.44 21.96 1.72
C ASP A 268 10.50 21.21 0.37
N SER A 269 11.22 21.77 -0.61
CA SER A 269 11.55 21.10 -1.89
C SER A 269 12.30 19.77 -1.73
N SER A 270 12.97 19.58 -0.58
CA SER A 270 13.87 18.46 -0.30
C SER A 270 13.29 17.36 0.60
N ILE A 271 11.97 17.36 0.81
CA ILE A 271 11.29 16.25 1.50
C ILE A 271 11.13 15.04 0.56
N VAL A 272 11.37 13.85 1.08
CA VAL A 272 10.93 12.57 0.49
C VAL A 272 10.23 11.77 1.59
N VAL A 273 8.91 11.59 1.46
CA VAL A 273 8.06 10.85 2.41
C VAL A 273 7.91 9.41 1.92
N TYR A 274 8.01 8.43 2.82
CA TYR A 274 7.88 7.00 2.54
C TYR A 274 6.57 6.48 3.11
N TRP A 275 5.76 5.87 2.25
CA TRP A 275 4.46 5.31 2.59
C TRP A 275 4.56 3.81 2.85
N ASN A 276 3.65 3.31 3.69
CA ASN A 276 3.54 1.89 4.05
C ASN A 276 4.83 1.19 4.51
N TYR A 277 5.79 1.94 5.06
CA TYR A 277 7.02 1.41 5.65
C TYR A 277 6.75 0.77 7.03
N GLN A 278 5.98 -0.31 7.06
CA GLN A 278 5.71 -1.14 8.23
C GLN A 278 6.28 -2.56 8.06
N ASN A 279 6.58 -3.25 9.17
CA ASN A 279 6.99 -4.65 9.14
C ASN A 279 5.81 -5.53 8.67
N SER A 280 6.06 -6.55 7.84
CA SER A 280 4.99 -7.32 7.17
C SER A 280 4.29 -8.37 8.06
N TYR A 281 4.56 -8.35 9.37
CA TYR A 281 3.91 -9.18 10.39
C TYR A 281 4.08 -8.52 11.77
N CYS A 282 3.24 -8.87 12.74
CA CYS A 282 3.43 -8.51 14.13
C CYS A 282 4.65 -9.25 14.72
N ARG A 283 5.71 -8.53 15.10
CA ARG A 283 6.78 -9.06 15.95
C ARG A 283 6.37 -8.88 17.40
N THR A 284 6.58 -9.91 18.23
CA THR A 284 6.16 -9.88 19.64
C THR A 284 6.82 -8.72 20.38
N PRO A 285 6.06 -7.79 21.00
CA PRO A 285 6.63 -6.68 21.76
C PRO A 285 7.55 -7.18 22.89
N GLY A 286 8.63 -6.45 23.15
CA GLY A 286 9.69 -6.81 24.09
C GLY A 286 10.64 -7.93 23.60
N SER A 287 10.38 -8.57 22.46
CA SER A 287 11.27 -9.61 21.91
C SER A 287 12.48 -9.02 21.16
N GLY A 288 13.56 -9.80 21.08
CA GLY A 288 14.74 -9.44 20.27
C GLY A 288 14.45 -9.29 18.77
N ASP A 289 13.36 -9.86 18.27
CA ASP A 289 12.88 -9.71 16.90
C ASP A 289 12.23 -8.32 16.68
N SER A 290 11.38 -7.86 17.61
CA SER A 290 10.88 -6.48 17.59
C SER A 290 12.00 -5.44 17.69
N GLY A 291 13.09 -5.76 18.41
CA GLY A 291 14.30 -4.93 18.48
C GLY A 291 15.25 -5.02 17.27
N SER A 292 14.98 -5.91 16.31
CA SER A 292 15.80 -6.14 15.11
C SER A 292 15.32 -5.33 13.90
N ASN A 293 16.12 -5.29 12.84
CA ASN A 293 15.71 -4.67 11.56
C ASN A 293 14.45 -5.37 11.04
N GLY A 294 13.39 -4.60 10.77
CA GLY A 294 12.20 -5.12 10.11
C GLY A 294 12.40 -5.29 8.61
N ASN A 295 11.33 -5.69 7.93
CA ASN A 295 11.35 -6.00 6.50
C ASN A 295 10.56 -5.01 5.61
N GLY A 296 10.07 -3.90 6.15
CA GLY A 296 9.13 -2.99 5.46
C GLY A 296 9.65 -2.38 4.14
N PRO A 297 8.77 -2.06 3.18
CA PRO A 297 9.15 -1.51 1.88
C PRO A 297 9.55 -0.02 1.97
N LEU A 298 10.45 0.41 1.09
CA LEU A 298 10.84 1.82 0.88
C LEU A 298 10.57 2.31 -0.55
N SER A 299 9.77 1.55 -1.31
CA SER A 299 9.50 1.77 -2.74
C SER A 299 8.26 2.63 -3.03
N GLN A 300 7.42 2.90 -2.02
CA GLN A 300 6.27 3.80 -2.10
C GLN A 300 6.68 5.14 -1.48
N PHE A 301 6.74 6.21 -2.28
CA PHE A 301 7.26 7.50 -1.82
C PHE A 301 6.72 8.70 -2.60
N THR A 302 6.64 9.85 -1.95
CA THR A 302 6.35 11.16 -2.55
C THR A 302 7.53 12.11 -2.32
N SER A 303 7.93 12.87 -3.34
CA SER A 303 9.05 13.85 -3.26
C SER A 303 8.57 15.28 -3.52
N GLY A 304 9.19 16.24 -2.84
CA GLY A 304 8.92 17.67 -2.95
C GLY A 304 7.72 18.11 -2.12
N SER A 305 7.79 19.33 -1.59
CA SER A 305 6.65 20.00 -0.94
C SER A 305 6.80 21.52 -0.98
N THR A 306 5.76 22.24 -0.55
CA THR A 306 5.83 23.66 -0.23
C THR A 306 5.30 23.91 1.18
N MET A 307 6.10 24.54 2.03
CA MET A 307 5.70 24.87 3.40
C MET A 307 4.51 25.84 3.38
N ARG A 308 3.43 25.49 4.06
CA ARG A 308 2.19 26.28 4.13
C ARG A 308 2.08 27.09 5.41
N ALA A 309 2.38 26.48 6.56
CA ALA A 309 2.38 27.14 7.86
C ALA A 309 3.45 26.57 8.78
N THR A 310 4.03 27.38 9.68
CA THR A 310 4.89 26.86 10.75
C THR A 310 4.88 27.75 11.99
N ARG A 311 5.01 27.16 13.19
CA ARG A 311 5.05 27.90 14.46
C ARG A 311 5.76 27.11 15.56
N SER A 312 6.90 27.61 16.00
CA SER A 312 7.74 27.04 17.07
C SER A 312 7.06 26.99 18.46
N TYR A 313 6.15 27.92 18.75
CA TYR A 313 5.43 27.99 20.04
C TYR A 313 4.59 26.74 20.36
N THR A 314 4.09 26.04 19.34
CA THR A 314 3.42 24.73 19.44
C THR A 314 4.14 23.69 18.59
N ASP A 315 5.41 23.94 18.29
CA ASP A 315 6.32 23.15 17.47
C ASP A 315 5.71 22.45 16.24
N PHE A 316 4.93 23.15 15.41
CA PHE A 316 4.28 22.53 14.23
C PHE A 316 4.76 23.13 12.91
N THR A 317 4.77 22.30 11.87
CA THR A 317 4.87 22.70 10.47
C THR A 317 3.83 21.93 9.64
N LEU A 318 3.06 22.66 8.85
CA LEU A 318 2.21 22.11 7.79
C LEU A 318 2.89 22.38 6.45
N THR A 319 3.14 21.31 5.68
CA THR A 319 3.59 21.40 4.29
C THR A 319 2.56 20.80 3.35
N GLU A 320 2.61 21.12 2.06
CA GLU A 320 1.78 20.51 1.02
C GLU A 320 2.69 19.81 0.03
N LEU A 321 2.54 18.50 -0.14
CA LEU A 321 3.43 17.71 -1.00
C LEU A 321 3.21 18.06 -2.48
N SER A 322 4.28 18.08 -3.28
CA SER A 322 4.24 18.52 -4.69
C SER A 322 3.54 17.54 -5.66
N SER A 323 2.83 16.55 -5.11
CA SER A 323 1.89 15.64 -5.76
C SER A 323 1.20 14.81 -4.67
N ALA A 324 -0.05 14.41 -4.88
CA ALA A 324 -0.69 13.43 -4.01
C ALA A 324 0.08 12.07 -4.04
N PRO A 325 0.01 11.26 -2.97
CA PRO A 325 0.43 9.86 -3.01
C PRO A 325 -0.27 9.10 -4.14
N ASN A 326 0.35 8.04 -4.67
CA ASN A 326 -0.31 7.20 -5.66
C ASN A 326 -1.51 6.48 -5.02
N ALA A 327 -2.70 6.55 -5.62
CA ALA A 327 -3.91 5.94 -5.09
C ALA A 327 -3.79 4.42 -4.82
N SER A 328 -2.94 3.71 -5.57
CA SER A 328 -2.66 2.27 -5.33
C SER A 328 -1.80 1.98 -4.08
N TRP A 329 -1.44 3.00 -3.31
CA TRP A 329 -0.81 2.88 -1.98
C TRP A 329 -1.79 3.10 -0.83
N GLU A 330 -3.07 3.39 -1.13
CA GLU A 330 -4.18 3.48 -0.16
C GLU A 330 -3.90 4.42 1.03
N VAL A 331 -3.10 5.47 0.79
CA VAL A 331 -2.78 6.50 1.78
C VAL A 331 -4.03 7.32 2.09
N THR A 332 -4.29 7.50 3.38
CA THR A 332 -5.46 8.20 3.92
C THR A 332 -5.09 9.62 4.38
N TRP A 333 -6.10 10.46 4.62
CA TRP A 333 -5.95 11.80 5.20
C TRP A 333 -6.58 11.79 6.58
N SER A 334 -5.77 11.76 7.64
CA SER A 334 -6.27 11.64 9.01
C SER A 334 -7.11 12.83 9.44
N GLY A 335 -8.14 12.52 10.24
CA GLY A 335 -9.00 13.49 10.89
C GLY A 335 -8.24 14.35 11.89
N TRP A 336 -8.87 15.42 12.36
CA TRP A 336 -8.31 16.32 13.37
C TRP A 336 -9.36 16.87 14.34
N SER A 337 -8.89 17.29 15.51
CA SER A 337 -9.72 17.71 16.63
C SER A 337 -9.09 18.94 17.29
N ARG A 338 -9.81 20.06 17.26
CA ARG A 338 -9.40 21.34 17.89
C ARG A 338 -9.68 21.37 19.39
N SER A 339 -10.05 20.24 19.96
CA SER A 339 -10.52 20.09 21.34
C SER A 339 -9.45 20.50 22.36
N SER A 340 -9.92 21.06 23.49
CA SER A 340 -9.07 21.33 24.65
C SER A 340 -8.82 20.08 25.52
N SER A 341 -9.42 18.94 25.17
CA SER A 341 -9.25 17.62 25.78
C SER A 341 -9.07 16.52 24.72
N THR A 342 -8.26 15.50 25.01
CA THR A 342 -8.07 14.28 24.20
C THR A 342 -9.19 13.25 24.36
N SER A 343 -10.25 13.58 25.12
CA SER A 343 -11.45 12.73 25.32
C SER A 343 -11.18 11.32 25.88
N GLY A 344 -9.98 11.08 26.42
CA GLY A 344 -9.55 9.78 26.96
C GLY A 344 -8.15 9.41 26.48
N VAL A 345 -7.98 8.13 26.15
CA VAL A 345 -6.77 7.56 25.55
C VAL A 345 -7.06 7.32 24.06
N GLY A 346 -6.13 7.72 23.20
CA GLY A 346 -6.10 7.38 21.77
C GLY A 346 -4.82 6.60 21.45
N ALA A 347 -4.10 6.97 20.41
CA ALA A 347 -2.81 6.38 20.05
C ALA A 347 -1.80 7.41 19.54
N GLY A 348 -0.51 7.08 19.64
CA GLY A 348 0.55 7.66 18.81
C GLY A 348 0.97 6.66 17.74
N ILE A 349 1.03 7.06 16.48
CA ILE A 349 1.47 6.21 15.35
C ILE A 349 2.68 6.88 14.71
N HIS A 350 3.83 6.20 14.70
CA HIS A 350 5.13 6.86 14.51
C HIS A 350 6.22 5.96 13.91
N HIS A 351 7.37 6.54 13.53
CA HIS A 351 8.55 5.81 13.05
C HIS A 351 9.76 6.01 13.98
N PRO A 352 9.87 5.22 15.07
CA PRO A 352 10.96 5.33 16.04
C PRO A 352 12.28 4.86 15.42
N SER A 353 13.37 5.56 15.72
CA SER A 353 14.72 5.31 15.18
C SER A 353 14.81 5.26 13.64
N THR A 354 13.83 5.86 12.94
CA THR A 354 13.66 5.79 11.47
C THR A 354 13.63 4.33 10.96
N ALA A 355 12.98 3.47 11.74
CA ALA A 355 12.66 2.08 11.40
C ALA A 355 11.19 1.94 10.95
N GLU A 356 10.73 0.70 10.83
CA GLU A 356 9.34 0.37 10.48
C GLU A 356 8.32 1.00 11.45
N LYS A 357 7.15 1.39 10.89
CA LYS A 357 6.04 2.07 11.59
C LYS A 357 5.53 1.30 12.81
N ARG A 358 5.29 2.02 13.90
CA ARG A 358 4.84 1.49 15.20
C ARG A 358 3.60 2.23 15.70
N ILE A 359 2.89 1.59 16.62
CA ILE A 359 1.81 2.18 17.42
C ILE A 359 2.19 2.19 18.91
N SER A 360 1.66 3.13 19.67
CA SER A 360 1.83 3.23 21.12
C SER A 360 0.58 3.83 21.76
N ILE A 361 0.17 3.28 22.91
CA ILE A 361 -1.08 3.60 23.60
C ILE A 361 -0.77 4.35 24.91
N PRO A 362 -1.28 5.58 25.10
CA PRO A 362 -1.10 6.32 26.35
C PRO A 362 -1.76 5.64 27.57
N ASP A 363 -1.15 5.77 28.75
CA ASP A 363 -1.86 5.66 30.03
C ASP A 363 -2.71 6.93 30.26
N TYR A 364 -2.11 8.08 29.98
CA TYR A 364 -2.81 9.36 29.94
C TYR A 364 -2.23 10.32 28.90
N SER A 365 -3.09 11.22 28.43
CA SER A 365 -2.71 12.41 27.68
C SER A 365 -3.39 13.63 28.33
N SER A 366 -2.63 14.68 28.62
CA SER A 366 -3.10 15.79 29.47
C SER A 366 -2.59 17.15 28.99
N ALA A 367 -3.40 18.21 29.13
CA ALA A 367 -3.01 19.55 28.70
C ALA A 367 -1.98 20.18 29.66
N SER A 368 -0.76 20.41 29.16
CA SER A 368 0.35 21.05 29.89
C SER A 368 0.87 22.26 29.09
N GLY A 369 0.20 23.40 29.27
CA GLY A 369 0.50 24.63 28.51
C GLY A 369 0.30 24.43 27.01
N GLU A 370 1.38 24.59 26.26
CA GLU A 370 1.51 24.47 24.81
C GLU A 370 1.43 23.02 24.31
N TYR A 371 1.64 22.03 25.19
CA TYR A 371 1.83 20.62 24.83
C TYR A 371 0.82 19.68 25.51
N TRP A 372 0.45 18.60 24.82
CA TRP A 372 -0.10 17.42 25.46
C TRP A 372 1.05 16.68 26.14
N ASN A 373 1.00 16.58 27.46
CA ASN A 373 1.90 15.78 28.28
C ASN A 373 1.35 14.35 28.31
N VAL A 374 2.11 13.42 27.73
CA VAL A 374 1.72 12.03 27.47
C VAL A 374 2.64 11.07 28.22
N ASN A 375 2.08 10.01 28.78
CA ASN A 375 2.80 8.86 29.31
C ASN A 375 2.23 7.58 28.70
N TRP A 376 3.05 6.56 28.46
CA TRP A 376 2.69 5.38 27.67
C TRP A 376 2.34 4.18 28.56
N ALA A 377 1.19 3.55 28.30
CA ALA A 377 0.83 2.24 28.86
C ALA A 377 1.45 1.10 28.03
N GLU A 378 1.47 1.27 26.69
CA GLU A 378 2.04 0.31 25.76
C GLU A 378 2.86 1.03 24.67
N GLY A 379 4.06 0.54 24.38
CA GLY A 379 5.01 1.20 23.47
C GLY A 379 5.73 2.41 24.09
N THR A 380 6.26 3.28 23.23
CA THR A 380 7.06 4.48 23.55
C THR A 380 7.21 5.32 22.27
N THR A 381 7.79 6.51 22.33
CA THR A 381 8.46 7.10 21.15
C THR A 381 9.99 6.95 21.24
N GLU A 382 10.70 7.27 20.16
CA GLU A 382 12.17 7.35 20.09
C GLU A 382 12.60 8.49 19.13
N PRO A 383 13.86 8.93 19.13
CA PRO A 383 14.36 9.87 18.10
C PRO A 383 14.02 9.42 16.67
N GLY A 384 13.43 10.31 15.87
CA GLY A 384 12.83 10.00 14.56
C GLY A 384 11.28 9.95 14.58
N SER A 385 10.67 9.64 15.73
CA SER A 385 9.21 9.78 15.94
C SER A 385 8.75 11.23 15.93
N SER A 386 9.66 12.21 16.04
CA SER A 386 9.39 13.66 15.95
C SER A 386 8.46 13.99 14.78
N GLY A 387 7.44 14.82 15.02
CA GLY A 387 6.41 15.19 14.05
C GLY A 387 5.28 14.17 13.85
N SER A 388 5.36 12.97 14.45
CA SER A 388 4.26 11.98 14.43
C SER A 388 2.98 12.50 15.09
N PRO A 389 1.79 12.07 14.64
CA PRO A 389 0.52 12.44 15.26
C PRO A 389 0.28 11.78 16.63
N LEU A 390 -0.38 12.52 17.53
CA LEU A 390 -1.18 11.97 18.63
C LEU A 390 -2.66 12.10 18.26
N TYR A 391 -3.37 10.99 18.34
CA TYR A 391 -4.81 10.90 18.12
C TYR A 391 -5.59 10.96 19.43
N ASP A 392 -6.79 11.55 19.40
CA ASP A 392 -7.78 11.43 20.48
C ASP A 392 -8.54 10.09 20.41
N SER A 393 -9.38 9.81 21.40
CA SER A 393 -10.20 8.59 21.48
C SER A 393 -11.29 8.47 20.40
N ASN A 394 -11.36 9.41 19.46
CA ASN A 394 -12.22 9.39 18.28
C ASN A 394 -11.39 9.35 16.99
N HIS A 395 -10.12 8.92 17.07
CA HIS A 395 -9.21 8.70 15.94
C HIS A 395 -8.79 9.99 15.20
N ARG A 396 -8.84 11.13 15.88
CA ARG A 396 -8.53 12.45 15.29
C ARG A 396 -7.24 13.05 15.83
N ILE A 397 -6.38 13.58 14.97
CA ILE A 397 -5.14 14.27 15.36
C ILE A 397 -5.47 15.47 16.26
N VAL A 398 -4.88 15.48 17.46
CA VAL A 398 -4.93 16.62 18.41
C VAL A 398 -3.61 17.37 18.54
N GLY A 399 -2.52 16.81 18.00
CA GLY A 399 -1.19 17.41 18.02
C GLY A 399 -0.13 16.51 17.40
N GLN A 400 1.11 17.01 17.32
CA GLN A 400 2.25 16.32 16.71
C GLN A 400 3.47 16.29 17.65
N LEU A 401 4.27 15.22 17.64
CA LEU A 401 5.35 15.02 18.62
C LEU A 401 6.42 16.11 18.49
N CYS A 402 6.63 16.86 19.56
CA CYS A 402 7.71 17.83 19.66
C CYS A 402 8.97 17.19 20.23
N CYS A 403 8.87 16.71 21.46
CA CYS A 403 10.03 16.24 22.21
C CYS A 403 9.57 15.36 23.37
N GLY A 404 10.51 14.84 24.14
CA GLY A 404 10.23 14.01 25.28
C GLY A 404 11.49 13.36 25.81
N SER A 405 11.31 12.29 26.58
CA SER A 405 12.41 11.40 26.97
C SER A 405 11.96 9.95 27.11
N ALA A 406 10.76 9.60 26.65
CA ALA A 406 10.35 8.20 26.62
C ALA A 406 11.34 7.37 25.79
N ALA A 407 11.60 6.16 26.24
CA ALA A 407 12.35 5.15 25.50
C ALA A 407 12.03 3.77 26.09
N CYS A 408 12.40 2.69 25.40
CA CYS A 408 12.27 1.34 25.97
C CYS A 408 13.09 1.19 27.26
N GLY A 409 12.40 1.10 28.39
CA GLY A 409 13.01 1.05 29.74
C GLY A 409 13.18 2.43 30.40
N ASN A 410 12.56 3.48 29.88
CA ASN A 410 12.47 4.80 30.52
C ASN A 410 11.06 5.38 30.39
N ASP A 411 10.25 5.22 31.44
CA ASP A 411 8.83 5.60 31.51
C ASP A 411 8.62 7.12 31.67
N ALA A 412 9.54 7.92 31.12
CA ALA A 412 9.45 9.38 31.07
C ALA A 412 8.41 9.83 30.03
N ASN A 413 7.98 11.09 30.15
CA ASN A 413 6.88 11.62 29.33
C ASN A 413 7.36 12.19 27.99
N ASP A 414 6.42 12.20 27.05
CA ASP A 414 6.53 12.88 25.76
C ASP A 414 5.54 14.05 25.64
N TYR A 415 5.84 14.96 24.72
CA TYR A 415 5.17 16.25 24.54
C TYR A 415 4.74 16.45 23.09
N TYR A 416 3.43 16.42 22.84
CA TYR A 416 2.85 16.69 21.52
C TYR A 416 2.33 18.12 21.45
N GLY A 417 2.77 18.91 20.48
CA GLY A 417 2.35 20.31 20.33
C GLY A 417 0.84 20.42 20.08
N ARG A 418 0.13 21.23 20.87
CA ARG A 418 -1.34 21.41 20.81
C ARG A 418 -1.76 22.32 19.65
N SER A 419 -1.16 22.12 18.48
CA SER A 419 -1.24 22.99 17.31
C SER A 419 -2.67 23.17 16.81
N LEU A 420 -3.46 22.10 16.75
CA LEU A 420 -4.87 22.12 16.36
C LEU A 420 -5.74 23.02 17.24
N GLY A 421 -5.42 23.17 18.53
CA GLY A 421 -6.13 24.08 19.44
C GLY A 421 -5.50 25.48 19.50
N LEU A 422 -4.20 25.56 19.77
CA LEU A 422 -3.48 26.79 20.14
C LEU A 422 -2.83 27.54 18.95
N SER A 423 -2.81 26.92 17.78
CA SER A 423 -2.31 27.48 16.51
C SER A 423 -3.33 27.33 15.37
N TRP A 424 -4.61 27.18 15.70
CA TRP A 424 -5.68 27.15 14.71
C TRP A 424 -5.76 28.46 13.92
N SER A 425 -5.80 29.60 14.59
CA SER A 425 -6.01 30.92 13.96
C SER A 425 -4.80 31.85 14.11
N GLY A 426 -4.53 32.64 13.06
CA GLY A 426 -3.36 33.51 12.96
C GLY A 426 -3.18 34.02 11.53
N SER A 427 -1.94 34.21 11.08
CA SER A 427 -1.64 34.32 9.64
C SER A 427 -1.65 32.94 8.99
N ALA A 428 -1.96 32.85 7.69
CA ALA A 428 -1.85 31.58 6.96
C ALA A 428 -0.46 30.94 7.09
N SER A 429 0.61 31.76 7.14
CA SER A 429 1.99 31.29 7.35
C SER A 429 2.33 30.76 8.75
N SER A 430 1.43 30.88 9.74
CA SER A 430 1.69 30.48 11.13
C SER A 430 0.50 29.79 11.83
N SER A 431 -0.55 29.46 11.09
CA SER A 431 -1.77 28.85 11.64
C SER A 431 -2.48 27.94 10.65
N LEU A 432 -3.29 27.02 11.17
CA LEU A 432 -3.85 25.90 10.41
C LEU A 432 -5.17 26.23 9.69
N SER A 433 -5.97 27.19 10.17
CA SER A 433 -7.35 27.39 9.71
C SER A 433 -7.48 27.72 8.23
N SER A 434 -6.51 28.46 7.66
CA SER A 434 -6.50 28.82 6.24
C SER A 434 -6.28 27.65 5.29
N TRP A 435 -5.83 26.50 5.81
CA TRP A 435 -5.48 25.30 5.04
C TRP A 435 -6.40 24.13 5.37
N LEU A 436 -6.73 23.93 6.66
CA LEU A 436 -7.55 22.83 7.13
C LEU A 436 -9.06 23.13 7.16
N ASP A 437 -9.47 24.42 7.14
CA ASP A 437 -10.88 24.81 6.96
C ASP A 437 -11.07 25.81 5.80
N PRO A 438 -10.74 25.42 4.55
CA PRO A 438 -10.83 26.29 3.38
C PRO A 438 -12.27 26.69 3.04
N THR A 439 -13.27 25.92 3.52
CA THR A 439 -14.70 26.23 3.33
C THR A 439 -15.21 27.31 4.31
N GLY A 440 -14.47 27.62 5.37
CA GLY A 440 -14.90 28.53 6.43
C GLY A 440 -16.04 28.00 7.30
N SER A 441 -16.20 26.67 7.36
CA SER A 441 -17.23 25.98 8.15
C SER A 441 -17.14 26.23 9.66
N ASN A 442 -15.96 26.61 10.15
CA ASN A 442 -15.57 26.62 11.56
C ASN A 442 -15.82 25.27 12.26
N ALA A 443 -15.62 24.15 11.55
CA ALA A 443 -15.62 22.82 12.13
C ALA A 443 -14.70 22.74 13.36
N GLN A 444 -15.15 22.08 14.42
CA GLN A 444 -14.37 21.87 15.65
C GLN A 444 -13.53 20.58 15.58
N TYR A 445 -13.97 19.64 14.75
CA TYR A 445 -13.28 18.41 14.39
C TYR A 445 -13.65 18.03 12.96
N LEU A 446 -12.89 17.11 12.39
CA LEU A 446 -13.14 16.46 11.11
C LEU A 446 -12.60 15.02 11.20
N ASP A 447 -13.31 14.06 10.63
CA ASP A 447 -12.91 12.65 10.67
C ASP A 447 -11.90 12.28 9.56
N THR A 448 -11.29 11.10 9.68
CA THR A 448 -10.35 10.58 8.69
C THR A 448 -11.05 10.34 7.35
N TYR A 449 -10.44 10.84 6.27
CA TYR A 449 -10.89 10.60 4.91
C TYR A 449 -10.02 9.52 4.27
N ASN A 450 -10.63 8.36 4.04
CA ASN A 450 -10.01 7.26 3.31
C ASN A 450 -10.62 7.18 1.90
N PRO A 451 -9.92 7.61 0.83
CA PRO A 451 -10.44 7.52 -0.54
C PRO A 451 -10.52 6.09 -1.10
N ALA A 452 -9.90 5.11 -0.45
CA ALA A 452 -9.99 3.69 -0.78
C ALA A 452 -11.03 2.94 0.07
N ALA A 453 -11.61 3.58 1.10
CA ALA A 453 -12.76 3.02 1.78
C ALA A 453 -13.95 3.01 0.82
N ALA A 454 -14.33 1.81 0.35
CA ALA A 454 -15.64 1.62 -0.24
C ALA A 454 -16.69 2.18 0.74
N PRO A 455 -17.59 3.07 0.29
CA PRO A 455 -18.58 3.68 1.15
C PRO A 455 -19.39 2.60 1.87
N VAL A 456 -19.65 2.81 3.15
CA VAL A 456 -20.59 1.98 3.89
C VAL A 456 -22.02 2.38 3.55
N GLY A 457 -22.93 1.42 3.67
CA GLY A 457 -24.36 1.60 3.47
C GLY A 457 -25.13 0.69 4.41
N ALA A 458 -26.42 0.97 4.58
CA ALA A 458 -27.30 0.20 5.43
C ALA A 458 -27.42 -1.24 4.92
N CYS A 459 -27.10 -2.19 5.78
CA CYS A 459 -27.19 -3.62 5.54
C CYS A 459 -28.32 -4.20 6.38
N CYS A 460 -29.41 -4.61 5.74
CA CYS A 460 -30.54 -5.25 6.42
C CYS A 460 -30.24 -6.75 6.62
N ILE A 461 -29.70 -7.13 7.78
CA ILE A 461 -29.42 -8.52 8.14
C ILE A 461 -30.72 -9.15 8.66
N GLN A 462 -31.57 -9.59 7.72
CA GLN A 462 -32.92 -10.11 7.96
C GLN A 462 -32.95 -11.20 9.06
N ALA A 463 -31.99 -12.13 9.02
CA ALA A 463 -31.88 -13.24 9.97
C ALA A 463 -31.57 -12.81 11.42
N ALA A 464 -31.06 -11.59 11.62
CA ALA A 464 -30.75 -11.02 12.94
C ALA A 464 -31.75 -9.93 13.37
N GLY A 465 -32.65 -9.50 12.48
CA GLY A 465 -33.52 -8.34 12.71
C GLY A 465 -32.74 -7.03 12.91
N ALA A 466 -31.55 -6.92 12.33
CA ALA A 466 -30.60 -5.84 12.57
C ALA A 466 -30.26 -5.08 11.28
N CYS A 467 -30.09 -3.77 11.41
CA CYS A 467 -29.43 -2.95 10.40
C CYS A 467 -28.03 -2.57 10.90
N LEU A 468 -27.01 -2.79 10.07
CA LEU A 468 -25.62 -2.35 10.32
C LEU A 468 -25.12 -1.55 9.12
N GLU A 469 -24.32 -0.50 9.34
CA GLU A 469 -23.66 0.22 8.26
C GLU A 469 -22.35 -0.50 7.90
N LEU A 470 -22.34 -1.20 6.77
CA LEU A 470 -21.27 -2.11 6.32
C LEU A 470 -20.89 -1.80 4.87
N ARG A 471 -19.73 -2.28 4.41
CA ARG A 471 -19.40 -2.29 2.97
C ARG A 471 -20.22 -3.38 2.26
N GLU A 472 -20.59 -3.18 1.00
CA GLU A 472 -21.43 -4.12 0.21
C GLU A 472 -20.99 -5.60 0.37
N ALA A 473 -19.71 -5.89 0.14
CA ALA A 473 -19.18 -7.25 0.23
C ALA A 473 -19.29 -7.85 1.65
N GLN A 474 -19.14 -7.04 2.70
CA GLN A 474 -19.34 -7.48 4.09
C GLN A 474 -20.82 -7.80 4.33
N CYS A 475 -21.73 -6.95 3.84
CA CYS A 475 -23.17 -7.15 3.95
C CYS A 475 -23.62 -8.47 3.29
N ILE A 476 -23.22 -8.68 2.03
CA ILE A 476 -23.53 -9.89 1.27
C ILE A 476 -22.94 -11.14 1.95
N SER A 477 -21.68 -11.08 2.40
CA SER A 477 -21.05 -12.20 3.12
C SER A 477 -21.69 -12.50 4.48
N GLY A 478 -22.31 -11.51 5.12
CA GLY A 478 -23.13 -11.66 6.33
C GLY A 478 -24.58 -12.11 6.07
N GLY A 479 -24.97 -12.34 4.81
CA GLY A 479 -26.32 -12.75 4.44
C GLY A 479 -27.39 -11.64 4.56
N GLY A 480 -26.96 -10.37 4.56
CA GLY A 480 -27.84 -9.21 4.60
C GLY A 480 -28.09 -8.58 3.22
N ASP A 481 -29.20 -7.86 3.11
CA ASP A 481 -29.56 -7.11 1.90
C ASP A 481 -28.94 -5.70 1.96
N TYR A 482 -27.98 -5.41 1.08
CA TYR A 482 -27.32 -4.09 1.01
C TYR A 482 -28.23 -3.06 0.33
N GLN A 483 -28.42 -1.90 0.97
CA GLN A 483 -29.34 -0.86 0.51
C GLN A 483 -28.67 0.25 -0.31
N GLY A 484 -27.37 0.13 -0.56
CA GLY A 484 -26.59 1.05 -1.38
C GLY A 484 -25.78 2.07 -0.59
N ASP A 485 -24.79 2.65 -1.26
CA ASP A 485 -23.75 3.48 -0.67
C ASP A 485 -24.29 4.74 0.04
N ALA A 486 -23.71 5.05 1.20
CA ALA A 486 -24.07 6.18 2.06
C ALA A 486 -25.55 6.20 2.53
N THR A 487 -26.27 5.08 2.44
CA THR A 487 -27.55 4.91 3.13
C THR A 487 -27.33 4.66 4.63
N ALA A 488 -28.03 5.38 5.49
CA ALA A 488 -27.90 5.25 6.94
C ALA A 488 -29.01 4.36 7.52
N CYS A 489 -28.69 3.54 8.51
CA CYS A 489 -29.64 2.64 9.17
C CYS A 489 -30.76 3.38 9.93
N VAL A 490 -30.55 4.64 10.31
CA VAL A 490 -31.58 5.50 10.93
C VAL A 490 -32.67 5.96 9.96
N SER A 491 -32.40 5.94 8.64
CA SER A 491 -33.33 6.33 7.58
C SER A 491 -33.80 5.16 6.71
N THR A 492 -33.29 3.95 6.98
CA THR A 492 -33.49 2.76 6.15
C THR A 492 -34.46 1.82 6.86
N ASP A 493 -35.65 1.63 6.28
CA ASP A 493 -36.68 0.78 6.86
C ASP A 493 -36.47 -0.69 6.48
N CYS A 494 -35.65 -1.41 7.26
CA CYS A 494 -35.41 -2.85 7.13
C CYS A 494 -36.63 -3.68 7.55
N GLN A 495 -37.77 -3.51 6.85
CA GLN A 495 -38.95 -4.36 7.01
C GLN A 495 -38.61 -5.81 6.65
N LEU A 496 -39.04 -6.75 7.51
CA LEU A 496 -38.79 -8.19 7.37
C LEU A 496 -39.60 -8.82 6.21
N SER A 497 -39.20 -8.52 4.98
CA SER A 497 -39.78 -9.05 3.74
C SER A 497 -39.28 -10.46 3.44
N ILE A 498 -39.79 -11.43 4.19
CA ILE A 498 -39.53 -12.87 3.99
C ILE A 498 -40.75 -13.58 3.40
N GLY A 499 -40.52 -14.72 2.76
CA GLY A 499 -41.54 -15.50 2.08
C GLY A 499 -41.05 -16.90 1.71
N ALA A 500 -41.96 -17.75 1.25
CA ALA A 500 -41.66 -19.11 0.86
C ALA A 500 -40.79 -19.18 -0.40
N CYS A 501 -39.84 -20.11 -0.39
CA CYS A 501 -38.90 -20.38 -1.47
C CYS A 501 -38.93 -21.88 -1.80
N CYS A 502 -39.47 -22.23 -2.97
CA CYS A 502 -39.52 -23.61 -3.44
C CYS A 502 -38.20 -23.98 -4.14
N ILE A 503 -37.43 -24.93 -3.59
CA ILE A 503 -36.15 -25.39 -4.17
C ILE A 503 -36.36 -26.77 -4.80
N GLU A 504 -36.68 -26.78 -6.09
CA GLU A 504 -37.08 -27.97 -6.86
C GLU A 504 -36.03 -29.10 -6.82
N ALA A 505 -34.76 -28.76 -7.07
CA ALA A 505 -33.64 -29.71 -7.06
C ALA A 505 -33.37 -30.37 -5.70
N ALA A 506 -33.97 -29.86 -4.61
CA ALA A 506 -33.86 -30.39 -3.27
C ALA A 506 -35.22 -30.82 -2.66
N GLN A 507 -36.32 -30.72 -3.41
CA GLN A 507 -37.69 -31.05 -2.99
C GLN A 507 -38.04 -30.47 -1.61
N THR A 508 -37.65 -29.22 -1.38
CA THR A 508 -37.81 -28.54 -0.08
C THR A 508 -38.33 -27.12 -0.24
N CYS A 509 -39.01 -26.62 0.80
CA CYS A 509 -39.39 -25.22 0.93
C CYS A 509 -38.78 -24.62 2.20
N VAL A 510 -38.25 -23.40 2.08
CA VAL A 510 -37.75 -22.59 3.20
C VAL A 510 -38.35 -21.19 3.17
N VAL A 511 -38.51 -20.55 4.32
CA VAL A 511 -38.95 -19.14 4.40
C VAL A 511 -37.71 -18.26 4.57
N VAL A 512 -37.43 -17.42 3.57
CA VAL A 512 -36.20 -16.61 3.44
C VAL A 512 -36.51 -15.27 2.73
N SER A 513 -35.54 -14.39 2.56
CA SER A 513 -35.67 -13.23 1.66
C SER A 513 -35.59 -13.65 0.18
N SER A 514 -36.15 -12.81 -0.72
CA SER A 514 -36.09 -13.03 -2.17
C SER A 514 -34.65 -13.18 -2.69
N SER A 515 -33.72 -12.36 -2.20
CA SER A 515 -32.29 -12.44 -2.52
C SER A 515 -31.70 -13.82 -2.22
N ASN A 516 -31.85 -14.30 -0.99
CA ASN A 516 -31.38 -15.61 -0.55
C ASN A 516 -32.09 -16.77 -1.28
N CYS A 517 -33.36 -16.62 -1.66
CA CYS A 517 -34.05 -17.62 -2.47
C CYS A 517 -33.44 -17.76 -3.86
N ASN A 518 -33.18 -16.64 -4.55
CA ASN A 518 -32.58 -16.64 -5.88
C ASN A 518 -31.13 -17.20 -5.85
N VAL A 519 -30.34 -16.84 -4.83
CA VAL A 519 -28.99 -17.38 -4.62
C VAL A 519 -29.01 -18.88 -4.29
N GLY A 520 -30.03 -19.34 -3.56
CA GLY A 520 -30.28 -20.76 -3.29
C GLY A 520 -30.83 -21.57 -4.49
N GLY A 521 -31.07 -20.94 -5.64
CA GLY A 521 -31.61 -21.59 -6.84
C GLY A 521 -33.09 -21.99 -6.72
N GLY A 522 -33.85 -21.34 -5.83
CA GLY A 522 -35.28 -21.59 -5.65
C GLY A 522 -36.19 -20.54 -6.29
N VAL A 523 -37.48 -20.85 -6.36
CA VAL A 523 -38.53 -19.95 -6.84
C VAL A 523 -39.23 -19.29 -5.65
N TYR A 524 -39.08 -17.97 -5.53
CA TYR A 524 -39.67 -17.17 -4.47
C TYR A 524 -41.16 -16.93 -4.72
N GLN A 525 -42.00 -17.25 -3.73
CA GLN A 525 -43.47 -17.20 -3.85
C GLN A 525 -44.08 -15.84 -3.47
N GLY A 526 -43.26 -14.88 -3.04
CA GLY A 526 -43.68 -13.55 -2.60
C GLY A 526 -43.68 -13.39 -1.07
N ASN A 527 -43.68 -12.15 -0.60
CA ASN A 527 -43.61 -11.82 0.82
C ASN A 527 -44.83 -12.35 1.59
N ASP A 528 -44.65 -12.61 2.89
CA ASP A 528 -45.65 -13.11 3.84
C ASP A 528 -46.24 -14.50 3.50
N THR A 529 -45.77 -15.16 2.44
CA THR A 529 -46.15 -16.55 2.12
C THR A 529 -45.39 -17.54 3.01
N THR A 530 -46.06 -18.60 3.46
CA THR A 530 -45.41 -19.68 4.22
C THR A 530 -45.27 -20.96 3.38
N CYS A 531 -44.36 -21.84 3.78
CA CYS A 531 -44.20 -23.16 3.17
C CYS A 531 -45.37 -24.13 3.44
N ALA A 532 -46.41 -23.72 4.17
CA ALA A 532 -47.68 -24.44 4.26
C ALA A 532 -48.71 -23.95 3.22
N ASP A 533 -48.55 -22.72 2.71
CA ASP A 533 -49.43 -22.12 1.70
C ASP A 533 -48.86 -22.29 0.27
N ALA A 534 -47.53 -22.36 0.17
CA ALA A 534 -46.82 -22.59 -1.08
C ALA A 534 -46.96 -24.04 -1.55
N ASN A 535 -47.76 -24.27 -2.59
CA ASN A 535 -47.90 -25.58 -3.25
C ASN A 535 -46.67 -25.91 -4.13
N CYS A 536 -45.50 -26.08 -3.50
CA CYS A 536 -44.25 -26.30 -4.22
C CYS A 536 -44.19 -27.64 -4.98
N PHE A 537 -44.86 -28.69 -4.47
CA PHE A 537 -44.69 -30.09 -4.92
C PHE A 537 -46.04 -30.83 -4.91
N PRO A 538 -46.91 -30.66 -5.93
CA PRO A 538 -48.07 -31.52 -6.13
C PRO A 538 -47.63 -32.96 -6.52
N PRO A 539 -48.43 -34.00 -6.21
CA PRO A 539 -48.07 -35.40 -6.51
C PRO A 539 -48.44 -35.82 -7.95
N ASP A 540 -47.54 -36.57 -8.60
CA ASP A 540 -47.78 -37.11 -9.95
C ASP A 540 -48.92 -38.15 -9.98
N CYS A 541 -49.76 -38.10 -11.02
CA CYS A 541 -50.81 -39.07 -11.29
C CYS A 541 -50.52 -39.83 -12.59
N ALA A 542 -50.13 -41.11 -12.49
CA ALA A 542 -49.68 -41.92 -13.65
C ALA A 542 -50.77 -42.25 -14.70
N SER A 543 -52.02 -41.80 -14.50
CA SER A 543 -53.13 -41.97 -15.45
C SER A 543 -53.40 -40.73 -16.31
N ASP A 544 -52.84 -39.57 -15.97
CA ASP A 544 -52.78 -38.41 -16.86
C ASP A 544 -51.63 -38.64 -17.86
N VAL A 545 -52.00 -39.11 -19.06
CA VAL A 545 -51.07 -39.49 -20.12
C VAL A 545 -50.65 -38.25 -20.95
N ASN A 546 -51.36 -37.12 -20.79
CA ASN A 546 -51.15 -35.92 -21.59
C ASN A 546 -50.53 -34.73 -20.82
N GLY A 547 -50.56 -34.76 -19.49
CA GLY A 547 -49.95 -33.79 -18.58
C GLY A 547 -50.80 -32.55 -18.31
N ASP A 548 -52.13 -32.64 -18.35
CA ASP A 548 -53.04 -31.50 -18.11
C ASP A 548 -53.58 -31.38 -16.68
N GLY A 549 -53.30 -32.36 -15.81
CA GLY A 549 -53.79 -32.47 -14.44
C GLY A 549 -55.11 -33.24 -14.30
N THR A 550 -55.57 -33.93 -15.35
CA THR A 550 -56.78 -34.77 -15.31
C THR A 550 -56.61 -36.07 -16.09
N THR A 551 -57.43 -37.07 -15.77
CA THR A 551 -57.56 -38.34 -16.51
C THR A 551 -58.95 -38.42 -17.14
N ASP A 552 -59.00 -38.25 -18.46
CA ASP A 552 -60.19 -37.91 -19.24
C ASP A 552 -60.22 -38.71 -20.59
N VAL A 553 -61.19 -38.39 -21.48
CA VAL A 553 -61.27 -38.98 -22.83
C VAL A 553 -60.01 -38.68 -23.66
N SER A 554 -59.35 -37.56 -23.39
CA SER A 554 -58.11 -37.10 -24.03
C SER A 554 -56.95 -38.08 -23.82
N ASP A 555 -56.83 -38.63 -22.62
CA ASP A 555 -55.82 -39.63 -22.26
C ASP A 555 -56.13 -40.98 -22.90
N ILE A 556 -57.41 -41.41 -22.92
CA ILE A 556 -57.83 -42.59 -23.69
C ILE A 556 -57.47 -42.43 -25.16
N LEU A 557 -57.72 -41.27 -25.77
CA LEU A 557 -57.39 -41.01 -27.18
C LEU A 557 -55.88 -41.02 -27.43
N THR A 558 -55.09 -40.53 -26.47
CA THR A 558 -53.62 -40.52 -26.54
C THR A 558 -53.04 -41.94 -26.41
N LEU A 559 -53.51 -42.71 -25.42
CA LEU A 559 -53.14 -44.12 -25.21
C LEU A 559 -53.56 -45.00 -26.39
N VAL A 560 -54.78 -44.85 -26.91
CA VAL A 560 -55.24 -45.57 -28.10
C VAL A 560 -54.48 -45.13 -29.37
N GLY A 561 -54.01 -43.89 -29.44
CA GLY A 561 -53.09 -43.43 -30.48
C GLY A 561 -51.72 -44.12 -30.45
N ALA A 562 -51.28 -44.59 -29.28
CA ALA A 562 -50.03 -45.30 -29.04
C ALA A 562 -50.17 -46.84 -29.01
N TRP A 563 -51.35 -47.40 -29.34
CA TRP A 563 -51.65 -48.82 -29.12
C TRP A 563 -50.68 -49.79 -29.82
N GLY A 564 -50.13 -50.73 -29.06
CA GLY A 564 -49.14 -51.71 -29.55
C GLY A 564 -47.74 -51.14 -29.78
N THR A 565 -47.45 -49.93 -29.28
CA THR A 565 -46.10 -49.35 -29.23
C THR A 565 -45.51 -49.45 -27.82
N ASN A 566 -44.25 -49.05 -27.66
CA ASN A 566 -43.55 -48.93 -26.38
C ASN A 566 -43.42 -47.45 -25.94
N ASN A 567 -44.47 -46.64 -26.16
CA ASN A 567 -44.48 -45.25 -25.71
C ASN A 567 -44.57 -45.18 -24.19
N ALA A 568 -43.51 -44.72 -23.52
CA ALA A 568 -43.40 -44.71 -22.07
C ALA A 568 -44.52 -43.92 -21.37
N ASP A 569 -45.00 -42.84 -21.99
CA ASP A 569 -46.04 -41.98 -21.42
C ASP A 569 -47.42 -42.67 -21.41
N ALA A 570 -47.64 -43.62 -22.32
CA ALA A 570 -48.89 -44.37 -22.47
C ALA A 570 -48.79 -45.84 -22.00
N ASP A 571 -47.60 -46.31 -21.65
CA ASP A 571 -47.29 -47.62 -21.06
C ASP A 571 -47.47 -47.53 -19.54
N VAL A 572 -48.71 -47.22 -19.13
CA VAL A 572 -49.10 -46.86 -17.76
C VAL A 572 -48.73 -47.96 -16.75
N ASN A 573 -48.68 -49.22 -17.18
CA ASN A 573 -48.29 -50.34 -16.33
C ASN A 573 -46.78 -50.67 -16.38
N THR A 574 -46.04 -50.12 -17.35
CA THR A 574 -44.61 -50.31 -17.63
C THR A 574 -44.19 -51.75 -18.03
N ASP A 575 -45.09 -52.54 -18.63
CA ASP A 575 -44.75 -53.87 -19.19
C ASP A 575 -43.97 -53.79 -20.52
N GLY A 576 -43.90 -52.62 -21.14
CA GLY A 576 -43.16 -52.35 -22.36
C GLY A 576 -44.01 -52.39 -23.64
N THR A 577 -45.33 -52.53 -23.56
CA THR A 577 -46.24 -52.49 -24.71
C THR A 577 -47.62 -51.97 -24.37
N VAL A 578 -47.95 -50.74 -24.82
CA VAL A 578 -49.27 -50.10 -24.64
C VAL A 578 -50.40 -51.03 -25.12
N ASN A 579 -51.19 -51.55 -24.19
CA ASN A 579 -52.20 -52.56 -24.46
C ASN A 579 -53.49 -52.38 -23.62
N VAL A 580 -54.30 -53.43 -23.54
CA VAL A 580 -55.58 -53.41 -22.82
C VAL A 580 -55.41 -53.33 -21.30
N ALA A 581 -54.26 -53.74 -20.75
CA ALA A 581 -53.94 -53.56 -19.34
C ALA A 581 -53.82 -52.06 -18.98
N ASP A 582 -53.12 -51.27 -19.79
CA ASP A 582 -52.90 -49.84 -19.57
C ASP A 582 -54.20 -49.04 -19.67
N LEU A 583 -55.01 -49.35 -20.70
CA LEU A 583 -56.35 -48.75 -20.85
C LEU A 583 -57.26 -49.06 -19.65
N LEU A 584 -57.14 -50.25 -19.04
CA LEU A 584 -57.91 -50.58 -17.85
C LEU A 584 -57.45 -49.82 -16.60
N ILE A 585 -56.15 -49.53 -16.48
CA ILE A 585 -55.60 -48.75 -15.35
C ILE A 585 -55.95 -47.26 -15.50
N LEU A 586 -55.84 -46.71 -16.72
CA LEU A 586 -56.27 -45.34 -17.04
C LEU A 586 -57.77 -45.15 -16.71
N ILE A 587 -58.62 -46.10 -17.08
CA ILE A 587 -60.06 -46.06 -16.77
C ILE A 587 -60.35 -46.20 -15.26
N ASP A 588 -59.50 -46.91 -14.49
CA ASP A 588 -59.64 -47.00 -13.02
C ASP A 588 -59.26 -45.67 -12.33
N GLY A 589 -58.33 -44.91 -12.92
CA GLY A 589 -57.88 -43.58 -12.46
C GLY A 589 -58.76 -42.39 -12.86
N TRP A 590 -59.95 -42.61 -13.43
CA TRP A 590 -60.77 -41.56 -14.06
C TRP A 590 -61.20 -40.41 -13.12
N GLY A 591 -60.63 -39.22 -13.30
CA GLY A 591 -60.91 -38.04 -12.48
C GLY A 591 -59.83 -36.96 -12.58
N PRO A 592 -59.94 -35.89 -11.77
CA PRO A 592 -58.88 -34.89 -11.63
C PRO A 592 -57.74 -35.39 -10.73
N CYS A 593 -56.55 -34.82 -10.94
CA CYS A 593 -55.41 -34.90 -10.02
C CYS A 593 -55.38 -33.68 -9.07
#